data_AF-A0A087A1H0-F1
#
_entry.id   AF-A0A087A1H0-F1
#
_cell.length_a   1.000
_cell.length_b   1.000
_cell.length_c   1.000
_cell.angle_alpha   90.00
_cell.angle_beta   90.00
_cell.angle_gamma   90.00
#
_symmetry.space_group_name_H-M   'P 1'
#
loop_
_entity.id
_entity.type
_entity.pdbx_description
1 polymer ?
#
loop_
_entity_poly.entity_id
_entity_poly.type
_entity_poly.pdbx_seq_one_letter_code
_entity_poly.pdbx_strand_id
1 'polypeptide(L)'
;MKTKAITTDRVKFESFTAKRGNTMGYAVSYKPSRTRAKRQTPATKAQRTKDIKNAVRWNIAVLERDTTSLDTVSRQTVILLLRLNKIAPAADPTGDHVVQQLISLGVLNRPERRAGVQVFGRDDLLRSLKAWAGVAK
;
A
#
# COMPACT_ATOMS: atom_id res chain seq x y z
N MET A 1 -2.30 -49.93 -26.73
CA MET A 1 -3.36 -49.44 -25.83
C MET A 1 -3.16 -50.05 -24.45
N LYS A 2 -2.81 -49.27 -23.42
CA LYS A 2 -2.84 -49.72 -22.02
C LYS A 2 -3.38 -48.58 -21.15
N THR A 3 -4.46 -48.91 -20.45
CA THR A 3 -5.40 -48.06 -19.73
C THR A 3 -4.88 -47.68 -18.34
N LYS A 4 -5.26 -46.47 -17.88
CA LYS A 4 -4.95 -45.92 -16.55
C LYS A 4 -5.74 -46.65 -15.45
N ALA A 5 -5.16 -46.82 -14.27
CA ALA A 5 -5.89 -47.12 -13.04
C ALA A 5 -5.63 -46.01 -12.02
N ILE A 6 -6.70 -45.31 -11.65
CA ILE A 6 -6.75 -44.24 -10.65
C ILE A 6 -7.10 -44.92 -9.32
N THR A 7 -6.19 -44.87 -8.36
CA THR A 7 -6.45 -45.32 -6.98
C THR A 7 -7.23 -44.22 -6.26
N THR A 8 -8.44 -44.53 -5.80
CA THR A 8 -9.24 -43.65 -4.95
C THR A 8 -9.60 -44.43 -3.69
N ASP A 9 -9.03 -44.00 -2.58
CA ASP A 9 -9.21 -44.62 -1.27
C ASP A 9 -10.66 -44.48 -0.78
N ARG A 10 -11.21 -45.62 -0.38
CA ARG A 10 -12.55 -45.80 0.20
C ARG A 10 -12.63 -45.16 1.59
N VAL A 11 -13.50 -44.18 1.75
CA VAL A 11 -13.95 -43.71 3.07
C VAL A 11 -14.93 -44.74 3.65
N LYS A 12 -14.52 -45.46 4.70
CA LYS A 12 -15.40 -46.32 5.51
C LYS A 12 -16.31 -45.44 6.37
N PHE A 13 -17.62 -45.52 6.15
CA PHE A 13 -18.63 -45.10 7.12
C PHE A 13 -19.09 -46.34 7.89
N GLU A 14 -18.62 -46.49 9.13
CA GLU A 14 -19.18 -47.45 10.08
C GLU A 14 -20.25 -46.74 10.91
N SER A 15 -21.52 -47.07 10.63
CA SER A 15 -22.67 -46.67 11.44
C SER A 15 -22.80 -47.62 12.64
N PHE A 16 -22.58 -47.11 13.85
CA PHE A 16 -22.87 -47.84 15.08
C PHE A 16 -24.19 -47.39 15.72
N THR A 17 -24.96 -48.41 16.07
CA THR A 17 -26.33 -48.46 16.60
C THR A 17 -26.52 -47.81 17.98
N ALA A 18 -27.74 -47.31 18.21
CA ALA A 18 -28.21 -46.61 19.40
C ALA A 18 -28.16 -47.41 20.73
N LYS A 19 -27.84 -46.73 21.84
CA LYS A 19 -28.28 -47.09 23.20
C LYS A 19 -28.43 -45.86 24.09
N ARG A 20 -29.47 -45.91 24.94
CA ARG A 20 -30.07 -44.86 25.78
C ARG A 20 -29.11 -44.26 26.82
N GLY A 21 -29.35 -42.97 27.13
CA GLY A 21 -29.23 -42.41 28.47
C GLY A 21 -27.84 -41.97 28.93
N ASN A 22 -27.50 -40.70 28.71
CA ASN A 22 -26.97 -39.83 29.77
C ASN A 22 -26.89 -38.39 29.27
N THR A 23 -27.25 -37.46 30.15
CA THR A 23 -27.14 -36.02 30.04
C THR A 23 -25.68 -35.62 29.83
N MET A 24 -25.19 -35.66 28.59
CA MET A 24 -23.81 -35.32 28.28
C MET A 24 -23.74 -33.85 27.86
N GLY A 25 -23.48 -32.98 28.84
CA GLY A 25 -23.17 -31.57 28.59
C GLY A 25 -21.89 -31.48 27.76
N TYR A 26 -22.03 -31.32 26.44
CA TYR A 26 -20.91 -30.93 25.60
C TYR A 26 -20.66 -29.44 25.82
N ALA A 27 -19.80 -29.11 26.77
CA ALA A 27 -19.04 -27.87 26.68
C ALA A 27 -18.16 -28.00 25.42
N VAL A 28 -18.72 -27.63 24.27
CA VAL A 28 -17.97 -27.49 23.03
C VAL A 28 -17.02 -26.33 23.29
N SER A 29 -15.80 -26.65 23.71
CA SER A 29 -14.68 -25.72 23.71
C SER A 29 -14.41 -25.36 22.26
N TYR A 30 -15.14 -24.37 21.77
CA TYR A 30 -14.82 -23.71 20.52
C TYR A 30 -13.47 -23.02 20.77
N LYS A 31 -12.37 -23.70 20.48
CA LYS A 31 -11.11 -23.02 20.18
C LYS A 31 -11.34 -22.43 18.80
N PRO A 32 -11.59 -21.12 18.64
CA PRO A 32 -11.62 -20.54 17.31
C PRO A 32 -10.27 -20.81 16.65
N SER A 33 -10.22 -21.75 15.71
CA SER A 33 -9.02 -22.06 14.91
C SER A 33 -8.69 -20.96 13.90
N ARG A 34 -9.48 -19.88 13.88
CA ARG A 34 -9.20 -18.68 13.09
C ARG A 34 -8.12 -17.89 13.81
N THR A 35 -6.87 -18.32 13.63
CA THR A 35 -5.76 -17.38 13.73
C THR A 35 -6.10 -16.26 12.76
N ARG A 36 -6.46 -15.07 13.28
CA ARG A 36 -6.64 -13.89 12.42
C ARG A 36 -5.36 -13.80 11.60
N ALA A 37 -5.48 -13.88 10.27
CA ALA A 37 -4.32 -13.77 9.40
C ALA A 37 -3.53 -12.55 9.87
N LYS A 38 -2.31 -12.78 10.40
CA LYS A 38 -1.43 -11.67 10.75
C LYS A 38 -1.37 -10.84 9.47
N ARG A 39 -1.76 -9.56 9.54
CA ARG A 39 -1.46 -8.62 8.46
C ARG A 39 0.06 -8.66 8.32
N GLN A 40 0.58 -9.46 7.41
CA GLN A 40 1.92 -9.25 6.89
C GLN A 40 1.82 -7.83 6.33
N THR A 41 2.43 -6.86 7.03
CA THR A 41 2.82 -5.64 6.36
C THR A 41 3.70 -6.11 5.22
N PRO A 42 3.23 -6.01 3.97
CA PRO A 42 3.92 -6.69 2.91
C PRO A 42 5.27 -5.99 2.73
N ALA A 43 6.34 -6.75 2.51
CA ALA A 43 7.67 -6.20 2.22
C ALA A 43 7.62 -5.12 1.12
N THR A 44 6.62 -5.21 0.23
CA THR A 44 6.28 -4.21 -0.79
C THR A 44 5.91 -2.83 -0.24
N LYS A 45 5.31 -2.70 0.95
CA LYS A 45 4.97 -1.36 1.51
C LYS A 45 6.21 -0.61 1.98
N ALA A 46 7.12 -1.30 2.65
CA ALA A 46 8.39 -0.73 3.07
C ALA A 46 9.25 -0.38 1.84
N GLN A 47 9.31 -1.28 0.86
CA GLN A 47 10.00 -1.05 -0.40
C GLN A 47 9.41 0.16 -1.14
N ARG A 48 8.09 0.22 -1.33
CA ARG A 48 7.42 1.37 -1.97
C ARG A 48 7.73 2.69 -1.28
N THR A 49 7.74 2.70 0.07
CA THR A 49 8.10 3.90 0.82
C THR A 49 9.55 4.31 0.57
N LYS A 50 10.47 3.34 0.50
CA LYS A 50 11.88 3.57 0.14
C LYS A 50 12.01 4.11 -1.29
N ASP A 51 11.26 3.57 -2.25
CA ASP A 51 11.27 4.02 -3.64
C ASP A 51 10.76 5.45 -3.78
N ILE A 52 9.70 5.81 -3.07
CA ILE A 52 9.19 7.19 -3.02
C ILE A 52 10.26 8.12 -2.40
N LYS A 53 10.89 7.72 -1.29
CA LYS A 53 11.98 8.52 -0.70
C LYS A 53 13.14 8.72 -1.68
N ASN A 54 13.55 7.68 -2.39
CA ASN A 54 14.62 7.78 -3.38
C ASN A 54 14.25 8.69 -4.55
N ALA A 55 13.02 8.58 -5.06
CA ALA A 55 12.51 9.49 -6.10
C ALA A 55 12.57 10.95 -5.64
N VAL A 56 12.19 11.24 -4.38
CA VAL A 56 12.33 12.58 -3.81
C VAL A 56 13.80 12.98 -3.73
N ARG A 57 14.68 12.16 -3.13
CA ARG A 57 16.11 12.47 -2.97
C ARG A 57 16.80 12.81 -4.28
N TRP A 58 16.53 12.04 -5.33
CA TRP A 58 17.21 12.22 -6.61
C TRP A 58 16.70 13.42 -7.41
N ASN A 59 15.45 13.83 -7.19
CA ASN A 59 14.81 14.85 -8.03
C ASN A 59 14.47 16.16 -7.29
N ILE A 60 14.71 16.26 -5.98
CA ILE A 60 14.37 17.46 -5.22
C ILE A 60 15.09 18.72 -5.73
N ALA A 61 16.36 18.59 -6.14
CA ALA A 61 17.14 19.70 -6.70
C ALA A 61 16.55 20.21 -8.02
N VAL A 62 16.01 19.31 -8.85
CA VAL A 62 15.33 19.67 -10.11
C VAL A 62 14.02 20.39 -9.79
N LEU A 63 13.22 19.85 -8.85
CA LEU A 63 11.99 20.49 -8.40
C LEU A 63 12.25 21.90 -7.87
N GLU A 64 13.28 22.09 -7.06
CA GLU A 64 13.65 23.39 -6.50
C GLU A 64 14.02 24.41 -7.58
N ARG A 65 14.92 24.02 -8.49
CA ARG A 65 15.43 24.87 -9.57
C ARG A 65 14.31 25.28 -10.51
N ASP A 66 13.54 24.30 -10.99
CA ASP A 66 12.54 24.52 -12.04
C ASP A 66 11.28 25.23 -11.51
N THR A 67 11.12 25.34 -10.18
CA THR A 67 10.02 26.09 -9.54
C THR A 67 10.47 27.39 -8.88
N THR A 68 11.73 27.82 -9.05
CA THR A 68 12.31 28.98 -8.32
C THR A 68 11.46 30.26 -8.37
N SER A 69 10.81 30.53 -9.50
CA SER A 69 10.01 31.76 -9.70
C SER A 69 8.53 31.59 -9.40
N LEU A 70 8.11 30.47 -8.80
CA LEU A 70 6.71 30.13 -8.56
C LEU A 70 6.39 30.11 -7.07
N ASP A 71 5.35 30.82 -6.65
CA ASP A 71 4.86 30.72 -5.26
C ASP A 71 4.09 29.42 -5.00
N THR A 72 3.46 28.88 -6.05
CA THR A 72 2.66 27.65 -5.98
C THR A 72 3.02 26.68 -7.09
N VAL A 73 2.98 25.39 -6.79
CA VAL A 73 3.34 24.31 -7.70
C VAL A 73 2.13 23.41 -7.90
N SER A 74 1.75 23.18 -9.16
CA SER A 74 0.63 22.28 -9.47
C SER A 74 0.97 20.84 -9.11
N ARG A 75 -0.05 20.08 -8.71
CA ARG A 75 0.10 18.64 -8.42
C ARG A 75 0.73 17.86 -9.57
N GLN A 76 0.35 18.18 -10.81
CA GLN A 76 0.91 17.54 -12.00
C GLN A 76 2.40 17.87 -12.16
N THR A 77 2.80 19.11 -11.92
CA THR A 77 4.21 19.53 -11.95
C THR A 77 5.04 18.76 -10.93
N VAL A 78 4.53 18.58 -9.70
CA VAL A 78 5.20 17.77 -8.66
C VAL A 78 5.42 16.33 -9.12
N ILE A 79 4.39 15.69 -9.67
CA ILE A 79 4.46 14.31 -10.17
C ILE A 79 5.54 14.16 -11.24
N LEU A 80 5.56 15.08 -12.21
CA LEU A 80 6.48 15.03 -13.34
C LEU A 80 7.92 15.28 -12.91
N LEU A 81 8.16 16.33 -12.12
CA LEU A 81 9.52 16.70 -11.70
C LEU A 81 10.12 15.69 -10.72
N LEU A 82 9.32 15.11 -9.82
CA LEU A 82 9.78 14.04 -8.92
C LEU A 82 9.74 12.65 -9.56
N ARG A 83 9.23 12.54 -10.79
CA ARG A 83 9.07 11.28 -11.55
C ARG A 83 8.27 10.22 -10.79
N LEU A 84 7.23 10.62 -10.06
CA LEU A 84 6.43 9.73 -9.21
C LEU A 84 5.72 8.64 -10.02
N ASN A 85 5.35 8.94 -11.26
CA ASN A 85 4.76 8.01 -12.22
C ASN A 85 5.70 6.85 -12.62
N LYS A 86 7.01 6.95 -12.34
CA LYS A 86 7.98 5.89 -12.63
C LYS A 86 8.17 4.88 -11.49
N ILE A 87 7.58 5.14 -10.32
CA ILE A 87 7.71 4.26 -9.14
C ILE A 87 6.95 2.94 -9.35
N ALA A 88 5.76 2.99 -9.96
CA ALA A 88 4.94 1.81 -10.20
C ALA A 88 4.14 1.97 -11.51
N PRO A 89 4.79 2.02 -12.68
CA PRO A 89 4.14 2.39 -13.93
C PRO A 89 2.98 1.46 -14.33
N ALA A 90 3.02 0.18 -13.92
CA ALA A 90 1.96 -0.77 -14.20
C ALA A 90 0.70 -0.59 -13.31
N ALA A 91 0.85 -0.05 -12.10
CA ALA A 91 -0.22 0.07 -11.12
C ALA A 91 -0.72 1.51 -10.95
N ASP A 92 0.16 2.49 -11.13
CA ASP A 92 -0.12 3.92 -11.08
C ASP A 92 0.71 4.64 -12.16
N PRO A 93 0.27 4.60 -13.43
CA PRO A 93 0.96 5.26 -14.54
C PRO A 93 0.91 6.79 -14.42
N THR A 94 0.01 7.33 -13.59
CA THR A 94 -0.13 8.77 -13.37
C THR A 94 0.78 9.29 -12.27
N GLY A 95 1.07 8.48 -11.23
CA GLY A 95 1.77 8.92 -10.02
C GLY A 95 0.86 9.61 -8.99
N ASP A 96 -0.44 9.69 -9.27
CA ASP A 96 -1.38 10.47 -8.47
C ASP A 96 -1.70 9.78 -7.13
N HIS A 97 -1.67 8.44 -7.12
CA HIS A 97 -1.81 7.66 -5.88
C HIS A 97 -0.62 7.87 -4.94
N VAL A 98 0.58 8.14 -5.48
CA VAL A 98 1.75 8.43 -4.67
C VAL A 98 1.59 9.77 -3.96
N VAL A 99 1.12 10.82 -4.66
CA VAL A 99 0.83 12.11 -4.03
C VAL A 99 -0.26 11.97 -2.97
N GLN A 100 -1.33 11.24 -3.27
CA GLN A 100 -2.40 10.99 -2.30
C GLN A 100 -1.89 10.23 -1.07
N GLN A 101 -0.99 9.26 -1.26
CA GLN A 101 -0.34 8.55 -0.17
C GLN A 101 0.51 9.49 0.69
N LEU A 102 1.29 10.40 0.09
CA LEU A 102 2.10 11.36 0.83
C LEU A 102 1.24 12.31 1.67
N ILE A 103 0.08 12.74 1.14
CA ILE A 103 -0.92 13.52 1.91
C ILE A 103 -1.48 12.68 3.06
N SER A 104 -1.88 11.43 2.79
CA SER A 104 -2.42 10.52 3.81
C SER A 104 -1.42 10.18 4.91
N LEU A 105 -0.11 10.22 4.63
CA LEU A 105 0.95 10.01 5.59
C LEU A 105 1.30 11.28 6.39
N GLY A 106 0.69 12.43 6.07
CA GLY A 106 1.01 13.72 6.68
C GLY A 106 2.36 14.30 6.22
N VAL A 107 2.93 13.79 5.13
CA VAL A 107 4.18 14.32 4.55
C VAL A 107 3.90 15.58 3.73
N LEU A 108 2.77 15.62 3.03
CA LEU A 108 2.34 16.78 2.27
C LEU A 108 1.07 17.35 2.89
N ASN A 109 1.01 18.68 2.98
CA ASN A 109 -0.23 19.37 3.30
C ASN A 109 -1.26 19.10 2.20
N ARG A 110 -2.55 19.19 2.55
CA ARG A 110 -3.62 19.06 1.57
C ARG A 110 -3.50 20.20 0.54
N PRO A 111 -3.51 19.89 -0.77
CA PRO A 111 -3.39 20.93 -1.79
C PRO A 111 -4.62 21.84 -1.78
N GLU A 112 -4.39 23.12 -2.03
CA GLU A 112 -5.44 24.10 -2.27
C GLU A 112 -6.00 23.94 -3.69
N ARG A 113 -7.24 24.40 -3.91
CA ARG A 113 -7.80 24.52 -5.25
C ARG A 113 -7.75 25.97 -5.70
N ARG A 114 -7.05 26.24 -6.81
CA ARG A 114 -7.00 27.55 -7.48
C ARG A 114 -7.37 27.38 -8.94
N ALA A 115 -8.38 28.13 -9.40
CA ALA A 115 -8.92 28.03 -10.77
C ALA A 115 -9.20 26.57 -11.23
N GLY A 116 -9.70 25.73 -10.31
CA GLY A 116 -9.98 24.31 -10.58
C GLY A 116 -8.78 23.36 -10.50
N VAL A 117 -7.55 23.88 -10.36
CA VAL A 117 -6.30 23.09 -10.29
C VAL A 117 -5.87 22.91 -8.83
N GLN A 118 -5.39 21.71 -8.49
CA GLN A 118 -4.77 21.44 -7.19
C GLN A 118 -3.33 21.94 -7.16
N VAL A 119 -3.03 22.81 -6.20
CA VAL A 119 -1.72 23.44 -6.04
C VAL A 119 -1.20 23.32 -4.62
N PHE A 120 0.12 23.26 -4.48
CA PHE A 120 0.83 23.30 -3.21
C PHE A 120 1.58 24.62 -3.08
N GLY A 121 1.67 25.18 -1.87
CA GLY A 121 2.64 26.24 -1.59
C GLY A 121 4.05 25.69 -1.79
N ARG A 122 4.88 26.38 -2.58
CA ARG A 122 6.20 25.88 -2.98
C ARG A 122 7.10 25.61 -1.77
N ASP A 123 7.22 26.57 -0.87
CA ASP A 123 8.19 26.50 0.23
C ASP A 123 7.82 25.40 1.23
N ASP A 124 6.54 25.29 1.57
CA ASP A 124 6.02 24.24 2.45
C ASP A 124 6.18 22.84 1.83
N LEU A 125 5.94 22.73 0.51
CA LEU A 125 6.15 21.50 -0.25
C LEU A 125 7.61 21.06 -0.16
N LEU A 126 8.55 21.94 -0.50
CA LEU A 126 9.98 21.65 -0.51
C LEU A 126 10.49 21.32 0.89
N ARG A 127 10.10 22.12 1.89
CA ARG A 127 10.49 21.91 3.29
C ARG A 127 10.04 20.53 3.78
N SER A 128 8.79 20.17 3.53
CA SER A 128 8.23 18.90 3.99
C SER A 128 8.85 17.70 3.28
N LEU A 129 9.07 17.78 1.97
CA LEU A 129 9.72 16.73 1.19
C LEU A 129 11.18 16.51 1.61
N LYS A 130 11.96 17.58 1.79
CA LYS A 130 13.35 17.51 2.29
C LYS A 130 13.43 16.86 3.67
N ALA A 131 12.60 17.34 4.60
CA ALA A 131 12.53 16.80 5.96
C ALA A 131 12.21 15.29 5.96
N TRP A 132 11.23 14.88 5.16
CA TRP A 132 10.81 13.47 5.10
C TRP A 132 11.82 12.55 4.40
N ALA A 133 12.45 13.05 3.33
CA ALA A 133 13.48 12.33 2.59
C ALA A 133 14.83 12.29 3.33
N GLY A 134 15.03 13.16 4.33
CA GLY A 134 16.29 13.31 5.05
C GLY A 134 17.37 13.97 4.18
N VAL A 135 16.97 14.84 3.24
CA VAL A 135 17.89 15.65 2.46
C VAL A 135 18.04 16.96 3.23
N ALA A 136 19.14 17.11 3.96
CA ALA A 136 19.44 18.34 4.68
C ALA A 136 19.56 19.53 3.71
N LYS A 137 19.25 20.71 4.22
CA LYS A 137 19.26 21.99 3.50
C LYS A 137 20.67 22.38 3.08
#